data_AF-A0A813EVX2-F1
#
_entry.id   AF-A0A813EVX2-F1
#
_cell.length_a   1.000
_cell.length_b   1.000
_cell.length_c   1.000
_cell.angle_alpha   90.00
_cell.angle_beta   90.00
_cell.angle_gamma   90.00
#
_symmetry.space_group_name_H-M   'P 1'
#
loop_
_entity.id
_entity.type
_entity.pdbx_description
1 polymer ?
#
loop_
_entity_poly.entity_id
_entity_poly.type
_entity_poly.pdbx_seq_one_letter_code
_entity_poly.pdbx_strand_id
1 'polypeptide(L)'
;MSGLVCGEGPNCGPLSWNYVDTQLLISAGAWGLFFILGQILAIKSRTSNIDEYRERMEIIVVKLHGSPRILVIELVMSVSSCVLFMFRTYHRSMNEMSFLCEAVACIFYFVLFIPNWAVKHFNGLSSGGFFMLTEGVLELFLLGSMAGLVIVSHEGKKTWFSPSFLASKHFLAAWKRALIAMKVNTSVPATQIMDILVVTIVKVYFMAMLMLTVENLGDPELLKSFTKDKWNTVSSVYFVLTTVTTVGFGDIVPVTSLGRLFTIVIIFGGTSWLAQIAYRGGQ
;
A
#
# COMPACT_ATOMS: atom_id res chain seq x y z
N MET A 1 13.86 -16.36 20.81
CA MET A 1 12.83 -15.34 20.51
C MET A 1 11.59 -15.98 19.86
N SER A 2 11.24 -17.20 20.27
CA SER A 2 10.19 -18.02 19.66
C SER A 2 8.83 -17.60 20.23
N GLY A 3 8.08 -16.78 19.50
CA GLY A 3 6.75 -16.32 19.94
C GLY A 3 6.34 -14.93 19.47
N LEU A 4 7.19 -14.20 18.74
CA LEU A 4 6.83 -12.89 18.18
C LEU A 4 5.81 -12.98 17.03
N VAL A 5 5.89 -14.03 16.21
CA VAL A 5 5.04 -14.23 15.02
C VAL A 5 4.34 -15.58 15.04
N CYS A 6 3.27 -15.69 14.25
CA CYS A 6 2.58 -16.94 14.02
C CYS A 6 3.36 -17.77 12.98
N GLY A 7 4.21 -18.69 13.45
CA GLY A 7 4.91 -19.63 12.58
C GLY A 7 3.98 -20.70 12.01
N GLU A 8 4.52 -21.67 11.26
CA GLU A 8 3.75 -22.82 10.77
C GLU A 8 3.22 -23.65 11.95
N GLY A 9 1.90 -23.64 12.19
CA GLY A 9 1.26 -24.37 13.28
C GLY A 9 -0.13 -23.85 13.67
N PRO A 10 -0.78 -24.45 14.70
CA PRO A 10 -2.15 -24.10 15.13
C PRO A 10 -2.28 -22.70 15.76
N ASN A 11 -1.16 -22.00 15.93
CA ASN A 11 -1.06 -20.68 16.57
C ASN A 11 -1.39 -19.52 15.61
N CYS A 12 -1.51 -19.77 14.30
CA CYS A 12 -1.99 -18.79 13.34
C CYS A 12 -3.52 -18.80 13.27
N GLY A 13 -4.14 -17.64 13.52
CA GLY A 13 -5.57 -17.43 13.33
C GLY A 13 -5.94 -17.30 11.84
N PRO A 14 -7.19 -17.62 11.46
CA PRO A 14 -7.71 -17.24 10.15
C PRO A 14 -7.77 -15.71 10.02
N LEU A 15 -7.75 -15.21 8.79
CA LEU A 15 -8.03 -13.80 8.53
C LEU A 15 -9.47 -13.49 8.98
N SER A 16 -9.65 -12.53 9.88
CA SER A 16 -10.96 -12.13 10.40
C SER A 16 -11.00 -10.65 10.78
N TRP A 17 -12.22 -10.10 10.85
CA TRP A 17 -12.48 -8.71 11.21
C TRP A 17 -11.90 -8.32 12.56
N ASN A 18 -11.92 -9.20 13.57
CA ASN A 18 -11.36 -8.91 14.89
C ASN A 18 -9.88 -8.48 14.83
N TYR A 19 -9.09 -9.13 13.97
CA TYR A 19 -7.69 -8.75 13.76
C TYR A 19 -7.56 -7.44 12.99
N VAL A 20 -8.29 -7.32 11.88
CA VAL A 20 -8.21 -6.16 10.97
C VAL A 20 -8.71 -4.89 11.65
N ASP A 21 -9.81 -4.94 12.40
CA ASP A 21 -10.36 -3.80 13.13
C ASP A 21 -9.39 -3.27 14.18
N THR A 22 -8.73 -4.17 14.90
CA THR A 22 -7.70 -3.78 15.87
C THR A 22 -6.49 -3.14 15.18
N GLN A 23 -6.05 -3.68 14.05
CA GLN A 23 -4.97 -3.10 13.24
C GLN A 23 -5.34 -1.73 12.66
N LEU A 24 -6.58 -1.57 12.17
CA LEU A 24 -7.13 -0.32 11.68
C LEU A 24 -7.19 0.72 12.79
N LEU A 25 -7.61 0.34 14.00
CA LEU A 25 -7.68 1.24 15.15
C LEU A 25 -6.29 1.76 15.56
N ILE A 26 -5.30 0.87 15.66
CA ILE A 26 -3.90 1.25 15.95
C ILE A 26 -3.41 2.24 14.90
N SER A 27 -3.67 1.95 13.63
CA SER A 27 -3.23 2.77 12.51
C SER A 27 -3.95 4.11 12.43
N ALA A 28 -5.26 4.14 12.71
CA ALA A 28 -6.06 5.36 12.77
C ALA A 28 -5.62 6.26 13.93
N GLY A 29 -5.26 5.67 15.08
CA GLY A 29 -4.68 6.40 16.20
C GLY A 29 -3.34 7.05 15.84
N ALA A 30 -2.44 6.29 15.20
CA ALA A 30 -1.16 6.81 14.71
C ALA A 30 -1.38 7.93 13.67
N TRP A 31 -2.29 7.73 12.72
CA TRP A 31 -2.66 8.73 11.72
C TRP A 31 -3.22 10.02 12.35
N GLY A 32 -4.15 9.90 13.29
CA GLY A 32 -4.73 11.04 14.00
C GLY A 32 -3.68 11.84 14.77
N LEU A 33 -2.74 11.16 15.41
CA LEU A 33 -1.62 11.79 16.12
C LEU A 33 -0.71 12.58 15.15
N PHE A 34 -0.29 11.98 14.03
CA PHE A 34 0.53 12.67 13.03
C PHE A 34 -0.22 13.82 12.35
N PHE A 35 -1.53 13.68 12.16
CA PHE A 35 -2.38 14.74 11.62
C PHE A 35 -2.40 15.94 12.57
N ILE A 36 -2.73 15.73 13.85
CA ILE A 36 -2.79 16.80 14.86
C ILE A 36 -1.43 17.47 15.04
N LEU A 37 -0.36 16.68 15.20
CA LEU A 37 1.00 17.21 15.31
C LEU A 37 1.39 18.03 14.08
N GLY A 38 1.01 17.58 12.88
CA GLY A 38 1.26 18.28 11.63
C GLY A 38 0.51 19.61 11.56
N GLN A 39 -0.75 19.66 12.00
CA GLN A 39 -1.51 20.91 12.05
C GLN A 39 -0.92 21.90 13.06
N ILE A 40 -0.50 21.43 14.24
CA ILE A 40 0.19 22.26 15.23
C ILE A 40 1.49 22.84 14.65
N LEU A 41 2.27 22.00 13.96
CA LEU A 41 3.49 22.42 13.29
C LEU A 41 3.21 23.49 12.23
N ALA A 42 2.19 23.30 11.40
CA ALA A 42 1.78 24.26 10.36
C ALA A 42 1.34 25.61 10.94
N ILE A 43 0.58 25.60 12.05
CA ILE A 43 0.15 26.83 12.73
C ILE A 43 1.36 27.57 13.31
N LYS A 44 2.27 26.85 13.97
CA LYS A 44 3.50 27.42 14.54
C LYS A 44 4.43 27.96 13.45
N SER A 45 4.49 27.30 12.30
CA SER A 45 5.25 27.76 11.13
C SER A 45 4.75 29.09 10.56
N ARG A 46 3.51 29.48 10.82
CA ARG A 46 2.96 30.75 10.35
C ARG A 46 3.34 31.92 11.27
N THR A 47 3.56 31.66 12.55
CA THR A 47 3.83 32.70 13.56
C THR A 47 5.31 32.87 13.88
N SER A 48 6.15 31.92 13.50
CA SER A 48 7.59 31.96 13.74
C SER A 48 8.37 31.91 12.42
N ASN A 49 9.57 32.50 12.41
CA ASN A 49 10.45 32.47 11.25
C ASN A 49 11.09 31.07 11.10
N ILE A 50 10.33 30.13 10.50
CA ILE A 50 10.73 28.73 10.28
C ILE A 50 11.36 28.53 8.88
N ASP A 51 11.52 29.60 8.08
CA ASP A 51 11.98 29.49 6.68
C ASP A 51 13.33 28.75 6.57
N GLU A 52 14.26 29.00 7.49
CA GLU A 52 15.55 28.30 7.56
C GLU A 52 15.38 26.78 7.78
N TYR A 53 14.48 26.37 8.69
CA TYR A 53 14.23 24.96 8.96
C TYR A 53 13.52 24.27 7.80
N ARG A 54 12.59 24.99 7.15
CA ARG A 54 11.89 24.49 5.97
C ARG A 54 12.87 24.23 4.84
N GLU A 55 13.75 25.17 4.53
CA GLU A 55 14.76 25.01 3.49
C GLU A 55 15.70 23.83 3.79
N ARG A 56 16.16 23.70 5.04
CA ARG A 56 16.97 22.55 5.48
C ARG A 56 16.24 21.22 5.26
N MET A 57 14.95 21.14 5.57
CA MET A 57 14.15 19.93 5.34
C MET A 57 13.90 19.65 3.86
N GLU A 58 13.66 20.68 3.05
CA GLU A 58 13.55 20.54 1.58
C GLU A 58 14.86 20.01 0.98
N ILE A 59 16.01 20.50 1.42
CA ILE A 59 17.33 19.98 1.01
C ILE A 59 17.49 18.51 1.40
N ILE A 60 17.06 18.12 2.61
CA ILE A 60 17.10 16.72 3.06
C ILE A 60 16.23 15.85 2.16
N VAL A 61 14.99 16.26 1.88
CA VAL A 61 14.07 15.54 0.99
C VAL A 61 14.69 15.37 -0.41
N VAL A 62 15.25 16.44 -0.98
CA VAL A 62 15.91 16.40 -2.29
C VAL A 62 17.11 15.44 -2.28
N LYS A 63 17.93 15.46 -1.23
CA LYS A 63 19.07 14.53 -1.09
C LYS A 63 18.63 13.08 -0.95
N LEU A 64 17.60 12.81 -0.15
CA LEU A 64 17.08 11.48 0.07
C LEU A 64 16.49 10.91 -1.23
N HIS A 65 15.56 11.64 -1.86
CA HIS A 65 14.89 11.17 -3.08
C HIS A 65 15.74 11.26 -4.34
N GLY A 66 16.75 12.13 -4.37
CA GLY A 66 17.69 12.27 -5.48
C GLY A 66 18.84 11.27 -5.45
N SER A 67 19.08 10.59 -4.32
CA SER A 67 20.15 9.61 -4.20
C SER A 67 19.81 8.32 -4.96
N PRO A 68 20.64 7.89 -5.94
CA PRO A 68 20.38 6.65 -6.69
C PRO A 68 20.47 5.40 -5.80
N ARG A 69 21.23 5.46 -4.69
CA ARG A 69 21.33 4.35 -3.74
C ARG A 69 20.02 4.13 -2.99
N ILE A 70 19.42 5.22 -2.50
CA ILE A 70 18.14 5.18 -1.78
C ILE A 70 17.03 4.70 -2.72
N LEU A 71 17.04 5.17 -3.97
CA LEU A 71 16.14 4.73 -5.01
C LEU A 71 16.19 3.19 -5.23
N VAL A 72 17.39 2.62 -5.38
CA VAL A 72 17.56 1.17 -5.56
C VAL A 72 17.07 0.40 -4.32
N ILE A 73 17.40 0.88 -3.13
CA ILE A 73 16.94 0.26 -1.88
C ILE A 73 15.41 0.27 -1.80
N GLU A 74 14.77 1.40 -2.11
CA GLU A 74 13.31 1.53 -2.11
C GLU A 74 12.64 0.59 -3.13
N LEU A 75 13.23 0.44 -4.31
CA LEU A 75 12.73 -0.48 -5.33
C LEU A 75 12.86 -1.94 -4.90
N VAL A 76 14.00 -2.33 -4.33
CA VAL A 76 14.21 -3.69 -3.81
C VAL A 76 13.26 -4.00 -2.65
N MET A 77 13.13 -3.07 -1.69
CA MET A 77 12.25 -3.22 -0.54
C MET A 77 10.78 -3.35 -1.00
N SER A 78 10.33 -2.50 -1.93
CA SER A 78 8.92 -2.52 -2.38
C SER A 78 8.57 -3.80 -3.14
N VAL A 79 9.45 -4.28 -4.01
CA VAL A 79 9.29 -5.58 -4.68
C VAL A 79 9.28 -6.71 -3.64
N SER A 80 10.22 -6.70 -2.69
CA SER A 80 10.29 -7.74 -1.66
C SER A 80 9.02 -7.79 -0.80
N SER A 81 8.47 -6.65 -0.39
CA SER A 81 7.21 -6.58 0.38
C SER A 81 6.03 -7.13 -0.41
N CYS A 82 5.95 -6.85 -1.72
CA CYS A 82 4.90 -7.39 -2.58
C CYS A 82 5.01 -8.91 -2.73
N VAL A 83 6.23 -9.43 -2.95
CA VAL A 83 6.46 -10.88 -3.06
C VAL A 83 6.18 -11.59 -1.74
N LEU A 84 6.61 -11.02 -0.61
CA LEU A 84 6.34 -11.55 0.72
C LEU A 84 4.84 -11.62 1.00
N PHE A 85 4.07 -10.61 0.60
CA PHE A 85 2.62 -10.64 0.73
C PHE A 85 2.01 -11.83 -0.02
N MET A 86 2.38 -12.05 -1.28
CA MET A 86 1.89 -13.20 -2.07
C MET A 86 2.26 -14.54 -1.42
N PHE A 87 3.52 -14.68 -0.99
CA PHE A 87 4.00 -15.89 -0.33
C PHE A 87 3.21 -16.19 0.96
N ARG A 88 2.91 -15.15 1.74
CA ARG A 88 2.15 -15.23 2.98
C ARG A 88 0.69 -15.57 2.74
N THR A 89 0.06 -15.02 1.70
CA THR A 89 -1.31 -15.37 1.35
C THR A 89 -1.44 -16.84 0.93
N TYR A 90 -0.38 -17.40 0.32
CA TYR A 90 -0.34 -18.82 -0.04
C TYR A 90 -0.15 -19.74 1.18
N HIS A 91 0.88 -19.50 2.00
CA HIS A 91 1.21 -20.38 3.14
C HIS A 91 0.36 -20.12 4.39
N ARG A 92 -0.28 -18.95 4.50
CA ARG A 92 -1.07 -18.50 5.65
C ARG A 92 -0.31 -18.56 6.99
N SER A 93 1.01 -18.37 6.93
CA SER A 93 1.93 -18.36 8.05
C SER A 93 2.93 -17.22 7.90
N MET A 94 3.55 -16.79 9.00
CA MET A 94 4.54 -15.73 8.99
C MET A 94 5.85 -16.20 9.62
N ASN A 95 6.88 -16.30 8.79
CA ASN A 95 8.23 -16.64 9.24
C ASN A 95 8.91 -15.42 9.87
N GLU A 96 9.81 -15.66 10.83
CA GLU A 96 10.57 -14.59 11.50
C GLU A 96 11.37 -13.75 10.51
N MET A 97 11.95 -14.37 9.48
CA MET A 97 12.70 -13.67 8.43
C MET A 97 11.79 -12.78 7.56
N SER A 98 10.60 -13.26 7.21
CA SER A 98 9.61 -12.49 6.45
C SER A 98 9.15 -11.26 7.25
N PHE A 99 8.95 -11.42 8.56
CA PHE A 99 8.65 -10.33 9.47
C PHE A 99 9.79 -9.31 9.54
N LEU A 100 11.03 -9.77 9.67
CA LEU A 100 12.18 -8.88 9.74
C LEU A 100 12.34 -8.05 8.46
N CYS A 101 12.23 -8.69 7.29
CA CYS A 101 12.30 -7.99 6.00
C CYS A 101 11.23 -6.90 5.89
N GLU A 102 10.00 -7.21 6.33
CA GLU A 102 8.89 -6.27 6.26
C GLU A 102 9.02 -5.12 7.27
N ALA A 103 9.48 -5.42 8.48
CA ALA A 103 9.77 -4.42 9.50
C ALA A 103 10.86 -3.44 9.04
N VAL A 104 11.94 -3.96 8.44
CA VAL A 104 13.02 -3.13 7.88
C VAL A 104 12.49 -2.24 6.75
N ALA A 105 11.68 -2.78 5.85
CA ALA A 105 11.06 -2.00 4.77
C ALA A 105 10.14 -0.89 5.34
N CYS A 106 9.30 -1.20 6.33
CA CYS A 106 8.41 -0.21 6.94
C CYS A 106 9.15 0.90 7.66
N ILE A 107 10.22 0.57 8.41
CA ILE A 107 11.08 1.57 9.05
C ILE A 107 11.72 2.48 7.98
N PHE A 108 12.20 1.89 6.88
CA PHE A 108 12.78 2.65 5.79
C PHE A 108 11.77 3.61 5.14
N TYR A 109 10.55 3.15 4.83
CA TYR A 109 9.50 4.03 4.30
C TYR A 109 9.14 5.13 5.28
N PHE A 110 9.09 4.82 6.58
CA PHE A 110 8.82 5.81 7.62
C PHE A 110 9.92 6.89 7.71
N VAL A 111 11.19 6.52 7.56
CA VAL A 111 12.31 7.46 7.48
C VAL A 111 12.19 8.40 6.27
N LEU A 112 11.69 7.91 5.14
CA LEU A 112 11.41 8.76 3.96
C LEU A 112 10.13 9.60 4.13
N PHE A 113 9.16 9.11 4.89
CA PHE A 113 7.90 9.78 5.14
C PHE A 113 8.06 11.04 6.01
N ILE A 114 8.84 10.97 7.10
CA ILE A 114 8.93 12.07 8.09
C ILE A 114 9.38 13.41 7.46
N PRO A 115 10.46 13.47 6.65
CA PRO A 115 10.88 14.73 6.05
C PRO A 115 9.85 15.28 5.07
N ASN A 116 9.21 14.42 4.27
CA ASN A 116 8.13 14.83 3.36
C ASN A 116 6.93 15.37 4.11
N TRP A 117 6.51 14.68 5.17
CA TRP A 117 5.44 15.11 6.06
C TRP A 117 5.74 16.51 6.64
N ALA A 118 6.95 16.73 7.15
CA ALA A 118 7.35 18.02 7.72
C ALA A 118 7.30 19.14 6.67
N VAL A 119 7.91 18.93 5.49
CA VAL A 119 7.90 19.92 4.40
C VAL A 119 6.48 20.26 3.96
N LYS A 120 5.58 19.29 3.85
CA LYS A 120 4.18 19.55 3.44
C LYS A 120 3.41 20.37 4.47
N HIS A 121 3.64 20.14 5.77
CA HIS A 121 3.03 20.95 6.83
C HIS A 121 3.65 22.35 6.95
N PHE A 122 4.94 22.53 6.65
CA PHE A 122 5.55 23.87 6.55
C PHE A 122 5.00 24.70 5.38
N ASN A 123 4.56 24.04 4.31
CA ASN A 123 3.90 24.70 3.19
C ASN A 123 2.47 25.20 3.51
N GLY A 124 1.90 24.77 4.63
CA GLY A 124 0.62 25.26 5.13
C GLY A 124 -0.34 24.15 5.59
N LEU A 125 -1.41 24.58 6.26
CA LEU A 125 -2.42 23.71 6.87
C LEU A 125 -3.13 22.82 5.84
N SER A 126 -3.55 23.40 4.71
CA SER A 126 -4.26 22.69 3.66
C SER A 126 -3.36 21.71 2.90
N SER A 127 -2.13 22.12 2.59
CA SER A 127 -1.13 21.28 1.91
C SER A 127 -0.77 20.05 2.75
N GLY A 128 -0.45 20.26 4.03
CA GLY A 128 -0.16 19.17 4.95
C GLY A 128 -1.38 18.29 5.24
N GLY A 129 -2.57 18.88 5.43
CA GLY A 129 -3.81 18.14 5.62
C GLY A 129 -4.17 17.24 4.43
N PHE A 130 -4.07 17.76 3.20
CA PHE A 130 -4.31 17.00 1.99
C PHE A 130 -3.28 15.87 1.80
N PHE A 131 -2.01 16.14 2.09
CA PHE A 131 -0.96 15.13 2.09
C PHE A 131 -1.27 13.97 3.07
N MET A 132 -1.74 14.28 4.28
CA MET A 132 -2.10 13.25 5.25
C MET A 132 -3.29 12.39 4.80
N LEU A 133 -4.27 12.97 4.11
CA LEU A 133 -5.45 12.25 3.61
C LEU A 133 -5.14 11.33 2.41
N THR A 134 -4.17 11.71 1.58
CA THR A 134 -3.84 10.98 0.35
C THR A 134 -2.69 10.00 0.55
N GLU A 135 -1.57 10.51 1.08
CA GLU A 135 -0.33 9.76 1.20
C GLU A 135 -0.19 9.17 2.61
N GLY A 136 -0.48 9.97 3.64
CA GLY A 136 -0.24 9.61 5.04
C GLY A 136 -1.10 8.46 5.56
N VAL A 137 -2.34 8.30 5.07
CA VAL A 137 -3.22 7.18 5.45
C VAL A 137 -2.54 5.83 5.13
N LEU A 138 -1.97 5.68 3.94
CA LEU A 138 -1.39 4.42 3.49
C LEU A 138 -0.10 4.09 4.23
N GLU A 139 0.78 5.08 4.44
CA GLU A 139 2.05 4.88 5.15
C GLU A 139 1.85 4.48 6.61
N LEU A 140 0.94 5.18 7.29
CA LEU A 140 0.66 4.93 8.71
C LEU A 140 -0.18 3.66 8.91
N PHE A 141 -0.97 3.26 7.92
CA PHE A 141 -1.61 1.95 7.93
C PHE A 141 -0.61 0.81 7.73
N LEU A 142 0.34 0.95 6.80
CA LEU A 142 1.42 -0.02 6.62
C LEU A 142 2.23 -0.19 7.91
N LEU A 143 2.64 0.92 8.53
CA LEU A 143 3.40 0.93 9.79
C LEU A 143 2.58 0.37 10.97
N GLY A 144 1.32 0.80 11.11
CA GLY A 144 0.44 0.34 12.19
C GLY A 144 0.13 -1.15 12.09
N SER A 145 0.02 -1.68 10.87
CA SER A 145 -0.18 -3.11 10.65
C SER A 145 1.00 -3.97 11.12
N MET A 146 2.24 -3.48 11.02
CA MET A 146 3.43 -4.17 11.55
C MET A 146 3.41 -4.26 13.07
N ALA A 147 3.06 -3.17 13.75
CA ALA A 147 2.83 -3.20 15.19
C ALA A 147 1.70 -4.19 15.53
N GLY A 148 0.67 -4.22 14.68
CA GLY A 148 -0.44 -5.15 14.76
C GLY A 148 -0.06 -6.63 14.74
N LEU A 149 0.91 -7.04 13.90
CA LEU A 149 1.39 -8.43 13.85
C LEU A 149 1.99 -8.92 15.18
N VAL A 150 2.55 -8.01 15.97
CA VAL A 150 3.20 -8.32 17.25
C VAL A 150 2.20 -8.27 18.40
N ILE A 151 1.35 -7.24 18.42
CA ILE A 151 0.48 -6.89 19.55
C ILE A 151 -0.84 -7.65 19.50
N VAL A 152 -1.42 -7.83 18.31
CA VAL A 152 -2.78 -8.34 18.18
C VAL A 152 -2.79 -9.85 18.27
N SER A 153 -3.45 -10.34 19.33
CA SER A 153 -3.74 -11.75 19.55
C SER A 153 -5.18 -11.90 19.98
N HIS A 154 -5.91 -12.81 19.34
CA HIS A 154 -7.31 -13.11 19.68
C HIS A 154 -7.41 -14.60 20.02
N GLU A 155 -7.99 -14.94 21.17
CA GLU A 155 -8.08 -16.32 21.66
C GLU A 155 -6.72 -17.07 21.70
N GLY A 156 -5.64 -16.34 22.00
CA GLY A 156 -4.27 -16.88 22.04
C GLY A 156 -3.64 -17.16 20.67
N LYS A 157 -4.33 -16.83 19.56
CA LYS A 157 -3.79 -16.94 18.20
C LYS A 157 -3.38 -15.58 17.66
N LYS A 158 -2.27 -15.58 16.93
CA LYS A 158 -1.72 -14.39 16.26
C LYS A 158 -2.18 -14.32 14.81
N THR A 159 -2.20 -13.11 14.27
CA THR A 159 -2.49 -12.87 12.85
C THR A 159 -1.23 -12.95 12.01
N TRP A 160 -1.37 -13.48 10.79
CA TRP A 160 -0.35 -13.40 9.73
C TRP A 160 -0.60 -12.17 8.82
N PHE A 161 -1.75 -11.51 8.93
CA PHE A 161 -2.15 -10.49 7.97
C PHE A 161 -1.48 -9.13 8.21
N SER A 162 -0.92 -8.59 7.13
CA SER A 162 -0.51 -7.20 7.00
C SER A 162 -0.62 -6.80 5.52
N PRO A 163 -1.11 -5.58 5.20
CA PRO A 163 -1.33 -5.07 3.85
C PRO A 163 -0.04 -4.62 3.14
N SER A 164 0.98 -5.47 3.10
CA SER A 164 2.28 -5.16 2.47
C SER A 164 2.21 -4.92 0.97
N PHE A 165 1.13 -5.36 0.31
CA PHE A 165 0.84 -5.03 -1.08
C PHE A 165 0.71 -3.52 -1.32
N LEU A 166 0.42 -2.71 -0.29
CA LEU A 166 0.44 -1.25 -0.36
C LEU A 166 1.82 -0.69 -0.71
N ALA A 167 2.90 -1.46 -0.49
CA ALA A 167 4.25 -1.10 -0.94
C ALA A 167 4.38 -0.96 -2.46
N SER A 168 3.40 -1.44 -3.25
CA SER A 168 3.35 -1.19 -4.69
C SER A 168 3.29 0.31 -5.04
N LYS A 169 2.77 1.15 -4.13
CA LYS A 169 2.81 2.60 -4.25
C LYS A 169 4.23 3.14 -4.22
N HIS A 170 5.07 2.64 -3.30
CA HIS A 170 6.50 2.97 -3.23
C HIS A 170 7.22 2.54 -4.49
N PHE A 171 6.88 1.36 -5.03
CA PHE A 171 7.39 0.93 -6.33
C PHE A 171 7.06 1.93 -7.45
N LEU A 172 5.81 2.38 -7.56
CA LEU A 172 5.42 3.37 -8.58
C LEU A 172 6.14 4.72 -8.40
N ALA A 173 6.29 5.18 -7.16
CA ALA A 173 6.98 6.42 -6.84
C ALA A 173 8.49 6.33 -7.14
N ALA A 174 9.11 5.19 -6.84
CA ALA A 174 10.50 4.89 -7.18
C ALA A 174 10.67 4.75 -8.69
N TRP A 175 9.79 4.02 -9.38
CA TRP A 175 9.79 3.84 -10.84
C TRP A 175 9.82 5.18 -11.58
N LYS A 176 8.93 6.10 -11.22
CA LYS A 176 8.89 7.44 -11.81
C LYS A 176 10.20 8.21 -11.59
N ARG A 177 10.77 8.13 -10.38
CA ARG A 177 12.06 8.76 -10.07
C ARG A 177 13.22 8.12 -10.83
N ALA A 178 13.19 6.80 -11.04
CA ALA A 178 14.20 6.08 -11.78
C ALA A 178 14.25 6.52 -13.25
N LEU A 179 13.09 6.67 -13.90
CA LEU A 179 13.01 7.19 -15.27
C LEU A 179 13.64 8.58 -15.40
N ILE A 180 13.36 9.47 -14.44
CA ILE A 180 13.92 10.83 -14.39
C ILE A 180 15.44 10.77 -14.17
N ALA A 181 15.91 9.95 -13.23
CA ALA A 181 17.33 9.82 -12.90
C ALA A 181 18.15 9.25 -14.08
N MET A 182 17.57 8.30 -14.83
CA MET A 182 18.17 7.73 -16.04
C MET A 182 18.04 8.64 -17.26
N LYS A 183 17.40 9.82 -17.13
CA LYS A 183 17.09 10.74 -18.24
C LYS A 183 16.37 10.04 -19.40
N VAL A 184 15.53 9.06 -19.07
CA VAL A 184 14.75 8.33 -20.07
C VAL A 184 13.68 9.27 -20.60
N ASN A 185 13.75 9.56 -21.88
CA ASN A 185 12.75 10.36 -22.54
C ASN A 185 11.51 9.51 -22.82
N THR A 186 10.44 9.68 -22.03
CA THR A 186 9.17 8.94 -22.15
C THR A 186 8.26 9.44 -23.28
N SER A 187 8.70 10.42 -24.09
CA SER A 187 8.01 10.77 -25.34
C SER A 187 8.39 9.89 -26.52
N VAL A 188 9.43 9.07 -26.38
CA VAL A 188 9.78 8.09 -27.41
C VAL A 188 8.79 6.91 -27.30
N PRO A 189 8.19 6.42 -28.41
CA PRO A 189 7.15 5.39 -28.34
C PRO A 189 7.57 4.12 -27.58
N ALA A 190 8.82 3.65 -27.78
CA ALA A 190 9.32 2.45 -27.11
C ALA A 190 9.39 2.58 -25.59
N THR A 191 9.86 3.73 -25.06
CA THR A 191 9.97 3.97 -23.62
C THR A 191 8.62 4.31 -23.01
N GLN A 192 7.73 4.95 -23.76
CA GLN A 192 6.34 5.19 -23.36
C GLN A 192 5.57 3.88 -23.14
N ILE A 193 5.67 2.94 -24.08
CA ILE A 193 5.03 1.62 -23.96
C ILE A 193 5.58 0.88 -22.73
N MET A 194 6.89 0.96 -22.51
CA MET A 194 7.57 0.33 -21.38
C MET A 194 7.09 0.87 -20.02
N ASP A 195 6.95 2.21 -19.89
CA ASP A 195 6.39 2.86 -18.69
C ASP A 195 4.92 2.46 -18.47
N ILE A 196 4.10 2.54 -19.52
CA ILE A 196 2.67 2.18 -19.45
C ILE A 196 2.50 0.72 -19.01
N LEU A 197 3.30 -0.20 -19.56
CA LEU A 197 3.26 -1.61 -19.22
C LEU A 197 3.59 -1.84 -17.75
N VAL A 198 4.67 -1.25 -17.24
CA VAL A 198 5.06 -1.39 -15.82
C VAL A 198 4.01 -0.80 -14.88
N VAL A 199 3.53 0.41 -15.15
CA VAL A 199 2.51 1.04 -14.30
C VAL A 199 1.21 0.25 -14.31
N THR A 200 0.83 -0.32 -15.47
CA THR A 200 -0.39 -1.14 -15.60
C THR A 200 -0.27 -2.44 -14.81
N ILE A 201 0.85 -3.16 -14.91
CA ILE A 201 1.10 -4.39 -14.16
C ILE A 201 0.99 -4.13 -12.65
N VAL A 202 1.62 -3.05 -12.16
CA VAL A 202 1.65 -2.74 -10.72
C VAL A 202 0.26 -2.32 -10.20
N LYS A 203 -0.51 -1.57 -11.00
CA LYS A 203 -1.89 -1.21 -10.64
C LYS A 203 -2.82 -2.43 -10.63
N VAL A 204 -2.71 -3.32 -11.62
CA VAL A 204 -3.47 -4.58 -11.66
C VAL A 204 -3.12 -5.44 -10.45
N TYR A 205 -1.84 -5.57 -10.11
CA TYR A 205 -1.39 -6.25 -8.90
C TYR A 205 -2.03 -5.66 -7.64
N PHE A 206 -1.99 -4.33 -7.47
CA PHE A 206 -2.58 -3.64 -6.32
C PHE A 206 -4.08 -3.93 -6.19
N MET A 207 -4.83 -3.76 -7.28
CA MET A 207 -6.28 -4.02 -7.29
C MET A 207 -6.59 -5.50 -7.00
N ALA A 208 -5.80 -6.42 -7.54
CA ALA A 208 -5.98 -7.86 -7.32
C ALA A 208 -5.71 -8.26 -5.88
N MET A 209 -4.62 -7.77 -5.27
CA MET A 209 -4.33 -8.06 -3.86
C MET A 209 -5.37 -7.43 -2.93
N LEU A 210 -5.83 -6.21 -3.22
CA LEU A 210 -6.92 -5.59 -2.46
C LEU A 210 -8.18 -6.45 -2.52
N MET A 211 -8.59 -6.89 -3.72
CA MET A 211 -9.75 -7.76 -3.90
C MET A 211 -9.60 -9.08 -3.15
N LEU A 212 -8.43 -9.71 -3.25
CA LEU A 212 -8.09 -10.94 -2.54
C LEU A 212 -8.24 -10.77 -1.03
N THR A 213 -7.80 -9.63 -0.48
CA THR A 213 -7.92 -9.36 0.97
C THR A 213 -9.36 -9.16 1.41
N VAL A 214 -10.15 -8.41 0.65
CA VAL A 214 -11.55 -8.13 0.97
C VAL A 214 -12.38 -9.41 0.93
N GLU A 215 -12.23 -10.21 -0.12
CA GLU A 215 -13.00 -11.45 -0.26
C GLU A 215 -12.57 -12.53 0.75
N ASN A 216 -11.27 -12.62 1.09
CA ASN A 216 -10.81 -13.53 2.15
C ASN A 216 -11.22 -13.09 3.56
N LEU A 217 -11.50 -11.80 3.78
CA LEU A 217 -11.97 -11.29 5.05
C LEU A 217 -13.44 -11.66 5.29
N GLY A 218 -14.22 -11.80 4.21
CA GLY A 218 -15.62 -12.22 4.23
C GLY A 218 -16.57 -11.15 4.79
N ASP A 219 -17.87 -11.34 4.59
CA ASP A 219 -18.90 -10.57 5.30
C ASP A 219 -19.15 -11.16 6.70
N PRO A 220 -19.72 -10.38 7.65
CA PRO A 220 -20.22 -10.92 8.92
C PRO A 220 -21.18 -12.11 8.69
N GLU A 221 -21.27 -12.97 9.72
CA GLU A 221 -21.67 -14.39 9.70
C GLU A 221 -22.97 -14.78 8.96
N LEU A 222 -23.81 -13.82 8.60
CA LEU A 222 -25.11 -13.99 7.93
C LEU A 222 -25.03 -14.43 6.46
N LEU A 223 -23.87 -14.28 5.79
CA LEU A 223 -23.68 -14.62 4.36
C LEU A 223 -22.63 -15.72 4.09
N LYS A 224 -22.13 -16.37 5.14
CA LYS A 224 -21.03 -17.36 5.10
C LYS A 224 -21.37 -18.66 4.36
N SER A 225 -22.65 -18.93 4.07
CA SER A 225 -23.12 -20.15 3.41
C SER A 225 -22.96 -20.15 1.88
N PHE A 226 -22.62 -19.01 1.26
CA PHE A 226 -22.48 -18.88 -0.20
C PHE A 226 -21.02 -18.81 -0.69
N THR A 227 -20.04 -18.71 0.21
CA THR A 227 -18.62 -18.54 -0.15
C THR A 227 -17.94 -19.89 -0.38
N LYS A 228 -18.20 -20.53 -1.53
CA LYS A 228 -17.56 -21.82 -1.87
C LYS A 228 -16.34 -21.73 -2.78
N ASP A 229 -16.00 -20.55 -3.29
CA ASP A 229 -14.85 -20.38 -4.17
C ASP A 229 -13.64 -19.78 -3.46
N LYS A 230 -12.55 -20.55 -3.43
CA LYS A 230 -11.28 -20.20 -2.81
C LYS A 230 -10.58 -19.13 -3.67
N TRP A 231 -10.86 -17.86 -3.40
CA TRP A 231 -10.06 -16.76 -3.91
C TRP A 231 -8.58 -16.99 -3.58
N ASN A 232 -7.76 -17.08 -4.62
CA ASN A 232 -6.31 -17.17 -4.53
C ASN A 232 -5.66 -16.05 -5.36
N THR A 233 -4.35 -15.87 -5.23
CA THR A 233 -3.62 -14.80 -5.93
C THR A 233 -3.87 -14.79 -7.44
N VAL A 234 -3.94 -15.97 -8.06
CA VAL A 234 -4.12 -16.12 -9.52
C VAL A 234 -5.56 -15.76 -9.92
N SER A 235 -6.56 -16.26 -9.19
CA SER A 235 -7.98 -16.00 -9.47
C SER A 235 -8.30 -14.52 -9.27
N SER A 236 -7.69 -13.85 -8.29
CA SER A 236 -7.84 -12.40 -8.09
C SER A 236 -7.25 -11.57 -9.21
N VAL A 237 -6.08 -11.94 -9.73
CA VAL A 237 -5.46 -11.26 -10.89
C VAL A 237 -6.32 -11.47 -12.14
N TYR A 238 -6.79 -12.70 -12.36
CA TYR A 238 -7.67 -13.03 -13.47
C TYR A 238 -8.98 -12.23 -13.40
N PHE A 239 -9.63 -12.18 -12.24
CA PHE A 239 -10.83 -11.38 -12.02
C PHE A 239 -10.59 -9.91 -12.39
N VAL A 240 -9.59 -9.26 -11.79
CA VAL A 240 -9.29 -7.85 -12.08
C VAL A 240 -8.97 -7.63 -13.56
N LEU A 241 -8.22 -8.52 -14.19
CA LEU A 241 -7.89 -8.40 -15.61
C LEU A 241 -9.15 -8.45 -16.47
N THR A 242 -10.02 -9.44 -16.27
CA THR A 242 -11.29 -9.58 -17.03
C THR A 242 -12.28 -8.46 -16.76
N THR A 243 -12.30 -7.91 -15.53
CA THR A 243 -13.14 -6.77 -15.15
C THR A 243 -12.65 -5.48 -15.81
N VAL A 244 -11.35 -5.17 -15.68
CA VAL A 244 -10.78 -3.92 -16.22
C VAL A 244 -10.79 -3.92 -17.74
N THR A 245 -10.54 -5.06 -18.39
CA THR A 245 -10.68 -5.22 -19.85
C THR A 245 -12.13 -5.29 -20.33
N THR A 246 -13.12 -5.21 -19.43
CA THR A 246 -14.56 -5.24 -19.72
C THR A 246 -15.04 -6.53 -20.41
N VAL A 247 -14.26 -7.62 -20.32
CA VAL A 247 -14.66 -8.94 -20.85
C VAL A 247 -15.72 -9.57 -19.95
N GLY A 248 -15.46 -9.61 -18.63
CA GLY A 248 -16.44 -10.01 -17.61
C GLY A 248 -17.08 -11.40 -17.81
N PHE A 249 -16.29 -12.48 -17.85
CA PHE A 249 -16.82 -13.83 -18.04
C PHE A 249 -17.84 -14.30 -16.98
N GLY A 250 -17.76 -13.76 -15.76
CA GLY A 250 -18.72 -14.06 -14.68
C GLY A 250 -18.51 -15.42 -13.99
N ASP A 251 -17.37 -16.07 -14.24
CA ASP A 251 -16.92 -17.32 -13.63
C ASP A 251 -16.40 -17.12 -12.20
N ILE A 252 -15.72 -16.01 -11.93
CA ILE A 252 -15.33 -15.56 -10.59
C ILE A 252 -16.05 -14.24 -10.30
N VAL A 253 -16.80 -14.20 -9.21
CA VAL A 253 -17.57 -13.02 -8.82
C VAL A 253 -17.43 -12.72 -7.32
N PRO A 254 -17.39 -11.44 -6.91
CA PRO A 254 -17.44 -11.08 -5.50
C PRO A 254 -18.73 -11.56 -4.85
N VAL A 255 -18.58 -12.35 -3.80
CA VAL A 255 -19.72 -12.77 -2.99
C VAL A 255 -19.97 -11.76 -1.87
N THR A 256 -18.90 -11.12 -1.38
CA THR A 256 -18.96 -10.18 -0.25
C THR A 256 -19.53 -8.82 -0.65
N SER A 257 -20.27 -8.20 0.28
CA SER A 257 -20.87 -6.87 0.11
C SER A 257 -19.80 -5.81 -0.10
N LEU A 258 -18.71 -5.91 0.66
CA LEU A 258 -17.53 -5.06 0.48
C LEU A 258 -16.83 -5.34 -0.84
N GLY A 259 -16.64 -6.61 -1.23
CA GLY A 259 -16.02 -6.95 -2.50
C GLY A 259 -16.80 -6.44 -3.70
N ARG A 260 -18.15 -6.44 -3.65
CA ARG A 260 -19.00 -5.81 -4.66
C ARG A 260 -18.79 -4.29 -4.71
N LEU A 261 -18.74 -3.62 -3.56
CA LEU A 261 -18.45 -2.19 -3.49
C LEU A 261 -17.07 -1.85 -4.07
N PHE A 262 -16.04 -2.60 -3.70
CA PHE A 262 -14.69 -2.43 -4.24
C PHE A 262 -14.63 -2.74 -5.73
N THR A 263 -15.42 -3.69 -6.23
CA THR A 263 -15.52 -3.97 -7.67
C THR A 263 -16.04 -2.76 -8.43
N ILE A 264 -17.04 -2.04 -7.91
CA ILE A 264 -17.52 -0.80 -8.53
C ILE A 264 -16.37 0.22 -8.64
N VAL A 265 -15.59 0.40 -7.58
CA VAL A 265 -14.43 1.31 -7.58
C VAL A 265 -13.36 0.85 -8.57
N ILE A 266 -13.06 -0.45 -8.64
CA ILE A 266 -12.10 -1.03 -9.59
C ILE A 266 -12.55 -0.82 -11.03
N ILE A 267 -13.85 -0.96 -11.33
CA ILE A 267 -14.38 -0.71 -12.68
C ILE A 267 -14.17 0.74 -13.08
N PHE A 268 -14.61 1.70 -12.26
CA PHE A 268 -14.45 3.12 -12.60
C PHE A 268 -12.98 3.53 -12.69
N GLY A 269 -12.14 3.10 -11.73
CA GLY A 269 -10.72 3.44 -11.71
C GLY A 269 -9.93 2.76 -12.84
N GLY A 270 -10.17 1.47 -13.06
CA GLY A 270 -9.48 0.65 -14.06
C GLY A 270 -9.82 1.03 -15.48
N THR A 271 -11.11 1.22 -15.80
CA THR A 271 -11.54 1.65 -17.15
C THR A 271 -11.08 3.08 -17.46
N SER A 272 -11.13 3.99 -16.48
CA SER A 272 -10.58 5.34 -16.63
C SER A 272 -9.08 5.32 -16.91
N TRP A 273 -8.33 4.41 -16.27
CA TRP A 273 -6.91 4.24 -16.54
C TRP A 273 -6.64 3.68 -17.94
N LEU A 274 -7.37 2.64 -18.36
CA LEU A 274 -7.25 2.11 -19.73
C LEU A 274 -7.61 3.17 -20.78
N ALA A 275 -8.64 3.99 -20.55
CA ALA A 275 -9.01 5.08 -21.45
C ALA A 275 -7.88 6.12 -21.58
N GLN A 276 -7.19 6.46 -20.48
CA GLN A 276 -6.03 7.35 -20.53
C GLN A 276 -4.87 6.76 -21.34
N ILE A 277 -4.65 5.44 -21.26
CA ILE A 277 -3.63 4.76 -22.07
C ILE A 277 -3.98 4.84 -23.55
N ALA A 278 -5.22 4.53 -23.91
CA ALA A 278 -5.69 4.60 -25.30
C ALA A 278 -5.54 6.00 -25.88
N TYR A 279 -5.88 7.04 -25.10
CA TYR A 279 -5.70 8.43 -25.50
C TYR A 279 -4.22 8.79 -25.74
N ARG A 280 -3.32 8.34 -24.88
CA ARG A 280 -1.88 8.60 -25.02
C ARG A 280 -1.21 7.84 -26.17
N GLY A 281 -1.77 6.70 -26.58
CA GLY A 281 -1.26 5.94 -27.73
C GLY A 281 -1.70 6.46 -29.08
N GLY A 282 -2.69 7.35 -29.12
CA GLY A 282 -3.19 7.99 -30.35
C GLY A 282 -2.52 9.33 -30.70
N GLN A 283 -1.63 9.84 -29.85
CA GLN A 283 -0.83 11.05 -30.08
C GLN A 283 0.58 10.68 -30.54
#